data_AF-A0A1I3SHH2-F1
#
_entry.id   AF-A0A1I3SHH2-F1
#
_cell.length_a   1.000
_cell.length_b   1.000
_cell.length_c   1.000
_cell.angle_alpha   90.00
_cell.angle_beta   90.00
_cell.angle_gamma   90.00
#
_symmetry.space_group_name_H-M   'P 1'
#
loop_
_entity.id
_entity.type
_entity.pdbx_description
1 polymer ?
#
loop_
_entity_poly.entity_id
_entity_poly.type
_entity_poly.pdbx_seq_one_letter_code
_entity_poly.pdbx_strand_id
1 'polypeptide(L)'
;MKVRLPAPVAAIYRAVEELSVMYPGRKFTPDGHLVGSIGEVVAAEALGLTLYPSSNPAHDAYDADGNEVQIKMTAGNTISMYADCSRLVVLRLASPEEAEIVYDGPGALAWAAASKMQKNGQRSVSLSKLRAITVARSAGGTFEKMEADKRTPLIDQGAISTNQKTCPECGHVFKGKGWDGVDAHWRSKHEEVMPYERAWPLLKEGIYPRRPASEA
;
A
#
# COMPACT_ATOMS: atom_id res chain seq x y z
N MET A 1 -13.90 -6.68 -8.31
CA MET A 1 -13.53 -7.07 -9.69
C MET A 1 -13.11 -8.54 -9.67
N LYS A 2 -13.54 -9.36 -10.63
CA LYS A 2 -13.07 -10.75 -10.72
C LYS A 2 -11.87 -10.83 -11.68
N VAL A 3 -10.92 -11.69 -11.37
CA VAL A 3 -9.70 -11.94 -12.15
C VAL A 3 -9.56 -13.44 -12.35
N ARG A 4 -9.21 -13.84 -13.57
CA ARG A 4 -8.98 -15.25 -13.90
C ARG A 4 -7.63 -15.69 -13.34
N LEU A 5 -7.59 -16.87 -12.73
CA LEU A 5 -6.36 -17.45 -12.24
C LEU A 5 -5.56 -18.09 -13.39
N PRO A 6 -4.21 -17.99 -13.36
CA PRO A 6 -3.35 -18.73 -14.28
C PRO A 6 -3.63 -20.24 -14.23
N ALA A 7 -3.50 -20.94 -15.36
CA ALA A 7 -3.82 -22.36 -15.44
C ALA A 7 -3.11 -23.24 -14.39
N PRO A 8 -1.82 -23.02 -14.04
CA PRO A 8 -1.16 -23.77 -12.96
C PRO A 8 -1.77 -23.50 -11.58
N VAL A 9 -2.14 -22.24 -11.31
CA VAL A 9 -2.81 -21.86 -10.05
C VAL A 9 -4.18 -22.52 -9.95
N ALA A 10 -4.93 -22.54 -11.05
CA ALA A 10 -6.22 -23.20 -11.07
C ALA A 10 -6.12 -24.72 -10.88
N ALA A 11 -5.07 -25.35 -11.40
CA ALA A 11 -4.79 -26.76 -11.15
C ALA A 11 -4.55 -27.05 -9.66
N ILE A 12 -3.82 -26.17 -8.95
CA ILE A 12 -3.60 -26.31 -7.49
C ILE A 12 -4.94 -26.29 -6.74
N TYR A 13 -5.80 -25.30 -7.02
CA TYR A 13 -7.06 -25.18 -6.29
C TYR A 13 -8.08 -26.26 -6.67
N ARG A 14 -8.09 -26.75 -7.91
CA ARG A 14 -8.88 -27.93 -8.29
C ARG A 14 -8.44 -29.18 -7.52
N ALA A 15 -7.14 -29.41 -7.41
CA ALA A 15 -6.61 -30.52 -6.62
C ALA A 15 -7.02 -30.41 -5.13
N VAL A 16 -7.07 -29.19 -4.58
CA VAL A 16 -7.56 -28.95 -3.20
C VAL A 16 -9.04 -29.30 -3.06
N GLU A 17 -9.89 -28.95 -4.02
CA GLU A 17 -11.30 -29.34 -4.02
C GLU A 17 -11.48 -30.86 -4.16
N GLU A 18 -10.77 -31.49 -5.10
CA GLU A 18 -10.78 -32.94 -5.31
C GLU A 18 -10.40 -33.70 -4.02
N LEU A 19 -9.33 -33.27 -3.34
CA LEU A 19 -8.92 -33.83 -2.05
C LEU A 19 -9.98 -33.64 -0.98
N SER A 20 -10.63 -32.47 -0.93
CA SER A 20 -11.69 -32.17 0.04
C SER A 20 -12.93 -33.04 -0.16
N VAL A 21 -13.25 -33.39 -1.42
CA VAL A 21 -14.33 -34.34 -1.76
C VAL A 21 -13.95 -35.77 -1.41
N MET A 22 -12.72 -36.20 -1.72
CA MET A 22 -12.26 -37.57 -1.45
C MET A 22 -12.12 -37.87 0.06
N TYR A 23 -11.75 -36.87 0.86
CA TYR A 23 -11.50 -37.03 2.30
C TYR A 23 -12.36 -36.06 3.11
N PRO A 24 -13.69 -36.29 3.19
CA PRO A 24 -14.60 -35.40 3.89
C PRO A 24 -14.22 -35.27 5.37
N GLY A 25 -14.28 -34.05 5.91
CA GLY A 25 -13.89 -33.72 7.29
C GLY A 25 -12.40 -33.39 7.46
N ARG A 26 -11.55 -33.65 6.46
CA ARG A 26 -10.16 -33.17 6.45
C ARG A 26 -10.08 -31.85 5.68
N LYS A 27 -9.43 -30.85 6.29
CA LYS A 27 -9.18 -29.56 5.64
C LYS A 27 -7.91 -29.63 4.79
N PHE A 28 -8.05 -29.32 3.50
CA PHE A 28 -6.93 -29.10 2.59
C PHE A 28 -6.83 -27.61 2.28
N THR A 29 -5.66 -27.03 2.53
CA THR A 29 -5.36 -25.64 2.17
C THR A 29 -3.89 -25.56 1.81
N PRO A 30 -3.53 -24.90 0.69
CA PRO A 30 -2.15 -24.49 0.47
C PRO A 30 -1.65 -23.66 1.66
N ASP A 31 -0.37 -23.77 1.99
CA ASP A 31 0.20 -22.97 3.06
C ASP A 31 0.19 -21.47 2.70
N GLY A 32 0.32 -20.62 3.73
CA GLY A 32 0.24 -19.18 3.56
C GLY A 32 1.37 -18.57 2.71
N HIS A 33 2.50 -19.26 2.58
CA HIS A 33 3.62 -18.78 1.76
C HIS A 33 3.29 -18.97 0.28
N LEU A 34 2.85 -20.17 -0.12
CA LEU A 34 2.41 -20.44 -1.48
C LEU A 34 1.22 -19.56 -1.88
N VAL A 35 0.24 -19.38 -0.98
CA VAL A 35 -0.89 -18.44 -1.24
C VAL A 35 -0.39 -17.01 -1.45
N GLY A 36 0.64 -16.57 -0.72
CA GLY A 36 1.27 -15.28 -0.90
C GLY A 36 1.84 -15.11 -2.31
N SER A 37 2.73 -16.01 -2.73
CA SER A 37 3.36 -15.96 -4.06
C SER A 37 2.34 -16.06 -5.19
N ILE A 38 1.30 -16.87 -5.04
CA ILE A 38 0.18 -16.92 -6.01
C ILE A 38 -0.52 -15.56 -6.08
N GLY A 39 -0.81 -14.96 -4.93
CA GLY A 39 -1.46 -13.65 -4.86
C GLY A 39 -0.68 -12.56 -5.58
N GLU A 40 0.64 -12.53 -5.40
CA GLU A 40 1.55 -11.58 -6.06
C GLU A 40 1.47 -11.69 -7.59
N VAL A 41 1.62 -12.90 -8.14
CA VAL A 41 1.56 -13.14 -9.58
C VAL A 41 0.19 -12.77 -10.16
N VAL A 42 -0.89 -13.20 -9.50
CA VAL A 42 -2.26 -12.91 -9.96
C VAL A 42 -2.54 -11.41 -9.96
N ALA A 43 -2.10 -10.69 -8.92
CA ALA A 43 -2.27 -9.23 -8.85
C ALA A 43 -1.42 -8.51 -9.90
N ALA A 44 -0.18 -8.94 -10.10
CA ALA A 44 0.71 -8.35 -11.09
C ALA A 44 0.15 -8.47 -12.51
N GLU A 45 -0.32 -9.66 -12.90
CA GLU A 45 -0.95 -9.87 -14.21
C GLU A 45 -2.25 -9.06 -14.36
N ALA A 46 -3.09 -9.03 -13.31
CA ALA A 46 -4.40 -8.38 -13.38
C ALA A 46 -4.33 -6.85 -13.38
N LEU A 47 -3.31 -6.27 -12.74
CA LEU A 47 -3.19 -4.83 -12.52
C LEU A 47 -1.99 -4.20 -13.23
N GLY A 48 -1.22 -4.98 -13.99
CA GLY A 48 -0.03 -4.50 -14.70
C GLY A 48 1.09 -4.05 -13.76
N LEU A 49 1.29 -4.78 -12.64
CA LEU A 49 2.34 -4.47 -11.67
C LEU A 49 3.65 -5.18 -12.02
N THR A 50 4.76 -4.58 -11.62
CA THR A 50 6.07 -5.22 -11.68
C THR A 50 6.45 -5.73 -10.29
N LEU A 51 6.69 -7.03 -10.15
CA LEU A 51 7.08 -7.63 -8.87
C LEU A 51 8.51 -7.25 -8.48
N TYR A 52 8.74 -7.03 -7.20
CA TYR A 52 10.10 -7.02 -6.66
C TYR A 52 10.70 -8.43 -6.67
N PRO A 53 12.04 -8.57 -6.61
CA PRO A 53 12.67 -9.84 -6.32
C PRO A 53 12.14 -10.42 -5.01
N SER A 54 12.04 -11.75 -4.94
CA SER A 54 11.59 -12.45 -3.73
C SER A 54 12.38 -11.99 -2.50
N SER A 55 11.70 -11.72 -1.39
CA SER A 55 12.27 -11.25 -0.12
C SER A 55 12.65 -9.77 -0.04
N ASN A 56 12.10 -8.91 -0.91
CA ASN A 56 12.23 -7.47 -0.70
C ASN A 56 11.49 -7.04 0.58
N PRO A 57 12.11 -6.25 1.48
CA PRO A 57 11.42 -5.77 2.67
C PRO A 57 10.23 -4.86 2.30
N ALA A 58 9.13 -5.01 3.04
CA ALA A 58 7.96 -4.12 3.07
C ALA A 58 6.97 -4.16 1.88
N HIS A 59 7.40 -4.30 0.63
CA HIS A 59 6.51 -4.21 -0.54
C HIS A 59 6.73 -5.33 -1.56
N ASP A 60 5.65 -5.76 -2.22
CA ASP A 60 5.67 -6.93 -3.10
C ASP A 60 5.83 -6.54 -4.59
N ALA A 61 5.32 -5.37 -4.97
CA ALA A 61 5.31 -4.89 -6.34
C ALA A 61 5.31 -3.36 -6.43
N TYR A 62 5.43 -2.84 -7.65
CA TYR A 62 5.21 -1.43 -7.98
C TYR A 62 4.44 -1.29 -9.30
N ASP A 63 3.69 -0.21 -9.47
CA ASP A 63 3.00 0.12 -10.72
C ASP A 63 3.89 0.93 -11.69
N ALA A 64 3.36 1.26 -12.88
CA ALA A 64 4.10 1.98 -13.92
C ALA A 64 4.62 3.36 -13.49
N ASP A 65 3.97 3.98 -12.49
CA ASP A 65 4.37 5.27 -11.92
C ASP A 65 5.37 5.10 -10.76
N GLY A 66 5.75 3.86 -10.43
CA GLY A 66 6.66 3.52 -9.34
C GLY A 66 6.01 3.48 -7.97
N ASN A 67 4.67 3.52 -7.87
CA ASN A 67 4.01 3.44 -6.56
C ASN A 67 4.09 2.03 -6.01
N GLU A 68 4.58 1.91 -4.78
CA GLU A 68 4.73 0.63 -4.09
C GLU A 68 3.37 0.02 -3.69
N VAL A 69 3.26 -1.30 -3.89
CA VAL A 69 2.05 -2.09 -3.65
C VAL A 69 2.37 -3.25 -2.72
N GLN A 70 1.60 -3.35 -1.64
CA GLN A 70 1.50 -4.57 -0.85
C GLN A 70 0.30 -5.38 -1.33
N ILE A 71 0.51 -6.68 -1.55
CA ILE A 71 -0.46 -7.64 -2.03
C ILE A 71 -0.76 -8.64 -0.90
N LYS A 72 -2.04 -8.96 -0.72
CA LYS A 72 -2.50 -10.00 0.20
C LYS A 72 -3.55 -10.85 -0.49
N MET A 73 -3.37 -12.17 -0.48
CA MET A 73 -4.38 -13.11 -0.93
C MET A 73 -4.89 -13.98 0.22
N THR A 74 -6.18 -14.30 0.22
CA THR A 74 -6.80 -15.18 1.20
C THR A 74 -7.89 -16.04 0.59
N ALA A 75 -8.03 -17.28 1.08
CA ALA A 75 -9.23 -18.10 0.85
C ALA A 75 -10.29 -17.91 1.96
N GLY A 76 -9.95 -17.15 3.01
CA GLY A 76 -10.82 -16.85 4.14
C GLY A 76 -11.53 -15.50 4.04
N ASN A 77 -11.91 -14.96 5.20
CA ASN A 77 -12.66 -13.71 5.32
C ASN A 77 -11.86 -12.56 5.95
N THR A 78 -10.57 -12.75 6.16
CA THR A 78 -9.69 -11.84 6.89
C THR A 78 -8.28 -11.89 6.31
N ILE A 79 -7.58 -10.75 6.34
CA ILE A 79 -6.13 -10.67 6.11
C ILE A 79 -5.44 -10.07 7.34
N SER A 80 -4.16 -10.37 7.48
CA SER A 80 -3.29 -9.80 8.51
C SER A 80 -2.34 -8.76 7.92
N MET A 81 -2.07 -7.73 8.69
CA MET A 81 -1.15 -6.64 8.37
C MET A 81 -0.18 -6.44 9.53
N TYR A 82 1.07 -6.11 9.24
CA TYR A 82 2.08 -5.76 10.25
C TYR A 82 2.30 -4.24 10.38
N ALA A 83 2.03 -3.50 9.31
CA ALA A 83 2.10 -2.05 9.24
C ALA A 83 1.09 -1.53 8.22
N ASP A 84 0.98 -0.21 8.09
CA ASP A 84 0.35 0.42 6.93
C ASP A 84 1.27 0.34 5.70
N CYS A 85 0.75 0.78 4.55
CA CYS A 85 1.45 0.82 3.27
C CYS A 85 0.79 1.85 2.35
N SER A 86 1.51 2.28 1.31
CA SER A 86 1.05 3.26 0.32
C SER A 86 -0.20 2.76 -0.41
N ARG A 87 -0.11 1.60 -1.05
CA ARG A 87 -1.23 0.92 -1.71
C ARG A 87 -1.31 -0.53 -1.25
N LEU A 88 -2.52 -0.97 -0.93
CA LEU A 88 -2.86 -2.34 -0.56
C LEU A 88 -3.81 -2.92 -1.61
N VAL A 89 -3.45 -4.08 -2.15
CA VAL A 89 -4.31 -4.91 -2.98
C VAL A 89 -4.67 -6.18 -2.22
N VAL A 90 -5.96 -6.46 -2.06
CA VAL A 90 -6.46 -7.67 -1.39
C VAL A 90 -7.27 -8.52 -2.35
N LEU A 91 -6.81 -9.75 -2.56
CA LEU A 91 -7.50 -10.77 -3.35
C LEU A 91 -8.16 -11.81 -2.44
N ARG A 92 -9.35 -12.25 -2.82
CA ARG A 92 -10.04 -13.39 -2.24
C ARG A 92 -10.20 -14.48 -3.29
N LEU A 93 -9.83 -15.72 -2.97
CA LEU A 93 -10.18 -16.87 -3.81
C LEU A 93 -11.70 -17.00 -3.90
N ALA A 94 -12.26 -16.94 -5.12
CA ALA A 94 -13.70 -17.00 -5.37
C ALA A 94 -14.13 -18.39 -5.86
N SER A 95 -13.31 -19.01 -6.73
CA SER A 95 -13.40 -20.41 -7.15
C SER A 95 -11.99 -20.91 -7.48
N PRO A 96 -11.80 -22.18 -7.85
CA PRO A 96 -10.50 -22.65 -8.34
C PRO A 96 -9.99 -21.89 -9.57
N GLU A 97 -10.86 -21.23 -10.33
CA GLU A 97 -10.54 -20.54 -11.59
C GLU A 97 -10.49 -19.02 -11.44
N GLU A 98 -11.06 -18.46 -10.37
CA GLU A 98 -11.23 -17.03 -10.22
C GLU A 98 -10.83 -16.55 -8.82
N ALA A 99 -10.15 -15.40 -8.79
CA ALA A 99 -10.04 -14.58 -7.59
C ALA A 99 -10.85 -13.29 -7.75
N GLU A 100 -11.17 -12.68 -6.63
CA GLU A 100 -11.82 -11.39 -6.56
C GLU A 100 -10.88 -10.37 -5.92
N ILE A 101 -10.64 -9.25 -6.59
CA ILE A 101 -10.05 -8.06 -5.97
C ILE A 101 -11.13 -7.43 -5.09
N VAL A 102 -10.95 -7.60 -3.77
CA VAL A 102 -11.85 -7.12 -2.72
C VAL A 102 -11.51 -5.68 -2.32
N TYR A 103 -10.24 -5.31 -2.43
CA TYR A 103 -9.74 -4.00 -2.08
C TYR A 103 -8.57 -3.63 -2.99
N ASP A 104 -8.59 -2.40 -3.48
CA ASP A 104 -7.45 -1.74 -4.11
C ASP A 104 -7.47 -0.26 -3.70
N GLY A 105 -6.45 0.16 -2.96
CA GLY A 105 -6.34 1.54 -2.52
C GLY A 105 -5.42 1.76 -1.33
N PRO A 106 -5.56 2.92 -0.64
CA PRO A 106 -4.62 3.30 0.42
C PRO A 106 -4.55 2.27 1.55
N GLY A 107 -3.35 1.80 1.88
CA GLY A 107 -3.15 0.84 2.97
C GLY A 107 -3.48 1.43 4.34
N ALA A 108 -3.30 2.74 4.53
CA ALA A 108 -3.64 3.46 5.76
C ALA A 108 -5.12 3.30 6.16
N LEU A 109 -6.06 3.28 5.19
CA LEU A 109 -7.49 3.10 5.47
C LEU A 109 -7.80 1.68 5.97
N ALA A 110 -7.18 0.68 5.36
CA ALA A 110 -7.28 -0.71 5.80
C ALA A 110 -6.66 -0.89 7.19
N TRP A 111 -5.50 -0.28 7.44
CA TRP A 111 -4.83 -0.29 8.73
C TRP A 111 -5.68 0.36 9.82
N ALA A 112 -6.26 1.53 9.56
CA ALA A 112 -7.14 2.20 10.51
C ALA A 112 -8.36 1.33 10.89
N ALA A 113 -8.96 0.66 9.91
CA ALA A 113 -10.12 -0.21 10.13
C ALA A 113 -9.80 -1.58 10.77
N ALA A 114 -8.52 -1.97 10.83
CA ALA A 114 -8.07 -3.24 11.36
C ALA A 114 -8.29 -3.36 12.89
N SER A 115 -8.29 -4.59 13.40
CA SER A 115 -8.41 -4.90 14.82
C SER A 115 -7.30 -4.26 15.67
N LYS A 116 -7.44 -4.32 17.00
CA LYS A 116 -6.30 -4.03 17.89
C LYS A 116 -5.09 -4.92 17.55
N MET A 117 -3.90 -4.42 17.89
CA MET A 117 -2.66 -5.16 17.74
C MET A 117 -2.72 -6.46 18.52
N GLN A 118 -2.40 -7.58 17.85
CA GLN A 118 -2.30 -8.90 18.45
C GLN A 118 -0.89 -9.10 19.04
N LYS A 119 -0.74 -10.14 19.87
CA LYS A 119 0.55 -10.45 20.54
C LYS A 119 1.70 -10.73 19.56
N ASN A 120 1.38 -11.15 18.33
CA ASN A 120 2.33 -11.41 17.25
C ASN A 120 2.69 -10.16 16.43
N GLY A 121 2.26 -8.96 16.85
CA GLY A 121 2.51 -7.72 16.12
C GLY A 121 1.67 -7.54 14.86
N GLN A 122 0.64 -8.38 14.65
CA GLN A 122 -0.28 -8.22 13.52
C GLN A 122 -1.58 -7.53 13.93
N ARG A 123 -2.21 -6.85 12.98
CA ARG A 123 -3.61 -6.45 13.02
C ARG A 123 -4.37 -7.23 11.96
N SER A 124 -5.58 -7.66 12.28
CA SER A 124 -6.44 -8.36 11.33
C SER A 124 -7.55 -7.45 10.84
N VAL A 125 -7.84 -7.47 9.54
CA VAL A 125 -8.96 -6.73 8.93
C VAL A 125 -9.85 -7.68 8.13
N SER A 126 -11.15 -7.60 8.35
CA SER A 126 -12.11 -8.44 7.63
C SER A 126 -12.37 -7.91 6.23
N LEU A 127 -12.65 -8.81 5.29
CA LEU A 127 -12.99 -8.47 3.92
C LEU A 127 -14.25 -7.59 3.85
N SER A 128 -15.23 -7.79 4.74
CA SER A 128 -16.43 -6.94 4.80
C SER A 128 -16.10 -5.48 5.13
N LYS A 129 -15.14 -5.22 6.02
CA LYS A 129 -14.68 -3.85 6.31
C LYS A 129 -13.99 -3.22 5.10
N LEU A 130 -13.14 -3.98 4.41
CA LEU A 130 -12.45 -3.51 3.20
C LEU A 130 -13.43 -3.16 2.08
N ARG A 131 -14.49 -3.97 1.90
CA ARG A 131 -15.57 -3.66 0.95
C ARG A 131 -16.31 -2.39 1.33
N ALA A 132 -16.64 -2.20 2.61
CA ALA A 132 -17.30 -0.99 3.07
C ALA A 132 -16.46 0.27 2.79
N ILE A 133 -15.14 0.21 2.98
CA ILE A 133 -14.22 1.30 2.60
C ILE A 133 -14.29 1.58 1.10
N THR A 134 -14.27 0.54 0.27
CA THR A 134 -14.32 0.68 -1.20
C THR A 134 -15.62 1.33 -1.66
N VAL A 135 -16.75 0.93 -1.08
CA VAL A 135 -18.07 1.52 -1.36
C VAL A 135 -18.12 2.99 -0.93
N ALA A 136 -17.67 3.31 0.29
CA ALA A 136 -17.65 4.68 0.80
C ALA A 136 -16.79 5.62 -0.06
N ARG A 137 -15.65 5.11 -0.57
CA ARG A 137 -14.78 5.85 -1.50
C ARG A 137 -15.44 6.10 -2.86
N SER A 138 -16.23 5.16 -3.36
CA SER A 138 -16.93 5.28 -4.63
C SER A 138 -18.15 6.22 -4.54
N ALA A 139 -18.77 6.32 -3.35
CA ALA A 139 -19.91 7.20 -3.09
C ALA A 139 -19.52 8.67 -2.77
N GLY A 140 -18.25 8.92 -2.42
CA GLY A 140 -17.72 10.25 -2.09
C GLY A 140 -17.09 11.03 -3.25
N GLY A 141 -17.56 10.83 -4.49
CA GLY A 141 -16.93 11.41 -5.68
C GLY A 141 -17.12 12.92 -5.83
N THR A 142 -16.09 13.70 -5.49
CA THR A 142 -15.39 14.68 -6.35
C THR A 142 -14.22 15.26 -5.55
N PHE A 143 -13.00 14.78 -5.81
CA PHE A 143 -11.83 15.64 -5.71
C PHE A 143 -11.38 15.90 -7.14
N GLU A 144 -11.46 17.17 -7.52
CA GLU A 144 -11.23 17.71 -8.85
C GLU A 144 -9.87 17.24 -9.39
N LYS A 145 -9.87 16.73 -10.62
CA LYS A 145 -8.68 16.59 -11.44
C LYS A 145 -8.15 18.01 -11.69
N MET A 146 -6.95 18.34 -11.22
CA MET A 146 -6.17 19.41 -11.86
C MET A 146 -5.27 18.77 -12.90
N GLU A 147 -5.57 19.12 -14.15
CA GLU A 147 -4.87 18.70 -15.36
C GLU A 147 -3.38 19.07 -15.32
N ALA A 148 -2.57 18.15 -15.80
CA ALA A 148 -1.17 18.36 -16.12
C ALA A 148 -1.06 19.32 -17.32
N ASP A 149 -0.71 20.58 -17.05
CA ASP A 149 -0.21 21.48 -18.09
C ASP A 149 1.31 21.30 -18.26
N LYS A 150 1.70 21.36 -19.52
CA LYS A 150 2.96 20.91 -20.09
C LYS A 150 4.11 21.82 -19.66
N ARG A 151 5.23 21.22 -19.22
CA ARG A 151 6.58 21.72 -19.50
C ARG A 151 7.65 20.69 -19.17
N THR A 152 8.47 20.42 -20.18
CA THR A 152 9.75 19.70 -20.12
C THR A 152 10.71 20.52 -20.99
N PRO A 153 12.05 20.43 -20.86
CA PRO A 153 12.93 20.24 -19.70
C PRO A 153 13.98 21.39 -19.62
N LEU A 154 14.75 21.50 -18.55
CA LEU A 154 16.17 21.93 -18.65
C LEU A 154 17.01 21.31 -17.53
N ILE A 155 18.22 20.94 -17.94
CA ILE A 155 19.24 20.10 -17.31
C ILE A 155 20.28 20.91 -16.52
N ASP A 156 20.85 20.23 -15.52
CA ASP A 156 22.24 20.30 -15.04
C ASP A 156 22.70 21.49 -14.18
N GLN A 157 23.11 21.18 -12.93
CA GLN A 157 24.45 21.40 -12.35
C GLN A 157 24.38 21.59 -10.82
N GLY A 158 25.15 20.78 -10.09
CA GLY A 158 25.56 21.12 -8.72
C GLY A 158 25.32 20.02 -7.69
N ALA A 159 26.22 19.05 -7.64
CA ALA A 159 26.37 18.19 -6.47
C ALA A 159 26.78 19.05 -5.25
N ILE A 160 25.93 19.09 -4.22
CA ILE A 160 26.36 19.29 -2.84
C ILE A 160 25.65 18.24 -1.98
N SER A 161 26.42 17.22 -1.62
CA SER A 161 26.09 16.26 -0.59
C SER A 161 26.14 16.94 0.77
N THR A 162 25.00 17.39 1.27
CA THR A 162 24.76 17.45 2.71
C THR A 162 23.43 16.76 2.95
N ASN A 163 23.51 15.55 3.51
CA ASN A 163 22.38 14.65 3.74
C ASN A 163 21.50 15.14 4.93
N GLN A 164 21.28 16.45 5.03
CA GLN A 164 20.69 17.12 6.18
C GLN A 164 19.31 17.63 5.80
N LYS A 165 18.28 17.08 6.46
CA LYS A 165 16.88 17.43 6.20
C LYS A 165 16.60 18.83 6.75
N THR A 166 15.92 19.65 5.96
CA THR A 166 15.56 21.04 6.28
C THR A 166 14.06 21.20 6.15
N CYS A 167 13.42 21.88 7.12
CA CYS A 167 12.02 22.25 7.07
C CYS A 167 11.76 23.15 5.84
N PRO A 168 10.84 22.78 4.94
CA PRO A 168 10.55 23.55 3.73
C PRO A 168 9.75 24.83 3.98
N GLU A 169 9.14 24.97 5.15
CA GLU A 169 8.33 26.15 5.51
C GLU A 169 9.17 27.29 6.09
N CYS A 170 10.17 26.99 6.93
CA CYS A 170 10.94 28.00 7.65
C CYS A 170 12.46 27.85 7.52
N GLY A 171 12.94 26.85 6.78
CA GLY A 171 14.38 26.60 6.63
C GLY A 171 15.06 26.01 7.87
N HIS A 172 14.31 25.56 8.89
CA HIS A 172 14.91 24.94 10.08
C HIS A 172 15.68 23.67 9.73
N VAL A 173 16.93 23.58 10.14
CA VAL A 173 17.81 22.43 9.84
C VAL A 173 17.74 21.42 10.99
N PHE A 174 17.33 20.19 10.70
CA PHE A 174 17.26 19.13 11.70
C PHE A 174 18.64 18.54 12.02
N LYS A 175 18.82 18.05 13.24
CA LYS A 175 20.06 17.41 13.69
C LYS A 175 20.09 15.97 13.18
N GLY A 176 21.14 15.59 12.45
CA GLY A 176 21.32 14.22 11.93
C GLY A 176 20.91 14.06 10.46
N LYS A 177 20.85 12.81 9.99
CA LYS A 177 20.53 12.45 8.59
C LYS A 177 19.02 12.31 8.32
N GLY A 178 18.20 12.37 9.37
CA GLY A 178 16.76 12.11 9.33
C GLY A 178 15.91 13.32 9.69
N TRP A 179 14.62 13.07 9.87
CA TRP A 179 13.62 14.05 10.31
C TRP A 179 13.37 13.99 11.83
N ASP A 180 14.35 13.56 12.62
CA ASP A 180 14.19 13.44 14.07
C ASP A 180 13.84 14.81 14.69
N GLY A 181 12.70 14.88 15.39
CA GLY A 181 12.15 16.11 15.98
C GLY A 181 11.28 16.95 15.04
N VAL A 182 10.99 16.48 13.82
CA VAL A 182 10.06 17.16 12.88
C VAL A 182 8.65 17.28 13.44
N ASP A 183 8.19 16.32 14.22
CA ASP A 183 6.85 16.29 14.79
C ASP A 183 6.64 17.41 15.81
N ALA A 184 7.57 17.57 16.74
CA ALA A 184 7.55 18.64 17.73
C ALA A 184 7.74 20.02 17.07
N HIS A 185 8.66 20.12 16.10
CA HIS A 185 8.89 21.35 15.36
C HIS A 185 7.63 21.78 14.58
N TRP A 186 7.04 20.86 13.82
CA TRP A 186 5.89 21.14 12.97
C TRP A 186 4.67 21.53 13.79
N ARG A 187 4.34 20.75 14.83
CA ARG A 187 3.20 21.06 15.71
C ARG A 187 3.33 22.40 16.43
N SER A 188 4.56 22.88 16.65
CA SER A 188 4.80 24.18 17.29
C SER A 188 4.81 25.35 16.32
N LYS A 189 5.17 25.16 15.05
CA LYS A 189 5.46 26.25 14.11
C LYS A 189 4.57 26.30 12.88
N HIS A 190 4.00 25.16 12.49
CA HIS A 190 3.32 24.97 11.20
C HIS A 190 2.01 24.17 11.31
N GLU A 191 1.54 23.85 12.52
CA GLU A 191 0.28 23.13 12.74
C GLU A 191 -0.92 23.87 12.12
N GLU A 192 -0.90 25.20 12.18
CA GLU A 192 -1.93 26.06 11.58
C GLU A 192 -1.85 26.13 10.05
N VAL A 193 -0.66 25.89 9.46
CA VAL A 193 -0.49 25.79 8.00
C VAL A 193 -1.08 24.47 7.50
N MET A 194 -0.70 23.38 8.16
CA MET A 194 -1.18 22.05 7.87
C MET A 194 -0.96 21.17 9.10
N PRO A 195 -1.97 20.40 9.56
CA PRO A 195 -1.77 19.47 10.67
C PRO A 195 -0.60 18.52 10.41
N TYR A 196 0.21 18.25 11.43
CA TYR A 196 1.41 17.41 11.28
C TYR A 196 1.11 16.06 10.60
N GLU A 197 -0.04 15.46 10.89
CA GLU A 197 -0.45 14.18 10.31
C GLU A 197 -0.64 14.25 8.79
N ARG A 198 -0.91 15.43 8.23
CA ARG A 198 -0.97 15.68 6.78
C ARG A 198 0.37 16.13 6.21
N ALA A 199 1.17 16.86 6.98
CA ALA A 199 2.46 17.36 6.52
C ALA A 199 3.54 16.28 6.51
N TRP A 200 3.56 15.39 7.51
CA TRP A 200 4.60 14.38 7.68
C TRP A 200 4.76 13.46 6.45
N PRO A 201 3.69 12.93 5.83
CA PRO A 201 3.83 12.15 4.60
C PRO A 201 4.52 12.94 3.49
N LEU A 202 4.17 14.21 3.30
CA LEU A 202 4.75 15.06 2.26
C LEU A 202 6.24 15.36 2.51
N LEU A 203 6.62 15.58 3.77
CA LEU A 203 8.00 15.84 4.17
C LEU A 203 8.88 14.59 4.05
N LYS A 204 8.33 13.42 4.42
CA LYS A 204 9.01 12.14 4.34
C LYS A 204 9.30 11.76 2.89
N GLU A 205 8.32 11.91 2.01
CA GLU A 205 8.43 11.62 0.57
C GLU A 205 9.15 12.74 -0.23
N GLY A 206 9.48 13.87 0.42
CA GLY A 206 10.18 14.98 -0.23
C GLY A 206 9.34 15.77 -1.24
N ILE A 207 8.02 15.58 -1.22
CA ILE A 207 7.05 16.20 -2.13
C ILE A 207 6.40 17.46 -1.55
N TYR A 208 6.73 17.82 -0.30
CA TYR A 208 6.25 19.07 0.28
C TYR A 208 6.81 20.28 -0.48
N PRO A 209 5.97 21.16 -1.03
CA PRO A 209 6.42 22.30 -1.82
C PRO A 209 7.21 23.27 -0.93
N ARG A 210 8.47 23.60 -1.30
CA ARG A 210 9.24 24.62 -0.58
C ARG A 210 8.64 26.00 -0.82
N ARG A 211 8.44 26.76 0.24
CA ARG A 211 8.05 28.16 0.11
C ARG A 211 9.23 28.95 -0.49
N PRO A 212 9.01 29.80 -1.51
CA PRO A 212 10.06 30.65 -2.04
C PRO A 212 10.59 31.58 -0.94
N ALA A 213 11.91 31.80 -0.93
CA ALA A 213 12.65 32.44 0.17
C ALA A 213 12.37 33.95 0.38
N SER A 214 11.23 34.47 -0.08
CA SER A 214 10.87 35.89 -0.01
C SER A 214 9.78 36.23 1.01
N GLU A 215 9.30 35.29 1.82
CA GLU A 215 8.24 35.52 2.83
C GLU A 215 8.47 34.79 4.17
N ALA A 216 9.72 34.66 4.62
CA ALA A 216 10.06 34.15 5.96
C ALA A 216 10.50 35.29 6.89
#